data_AF-A0A6N0JLR9-F1
#
_entry.id   AF-A0A6N0JLR9-F1
#
_cell.length_a   1.000
_cell.length_b   1.000
_cell.length_c   1.000
_cell.angle_alpha   90.00
_cell.angle_beta   90.00
_cell.angle_gamma   90.00
#
_symmetry.space_group_name_H-M   'P 1'
#
loop_
_entity.id
_entity.type
_entity.pdbx_description
1 polymer ?
#
loop_
_entity_poly.entity_id
_entity_poly.type
_entity_poly.pdbx_seq_one_letter_code
_entity_poly.pdbx_strand_id
1 'polypeptide(L)'
;MSPPPRVLPNPSRRLWLWAPACLFALHGAAVGALPFDRKAENLRYRQWLAGFKQDLSRLRRLADPGAAGLDSLFAGTLVPGSRATRLVGELAQASAGASSGSARDGGIERAFLAALSDAVVAGDGGDYLETGSRRPPQPLRVRYMHVDGGGRLERYFNDPEIFKPYRLPAPGVLARDAYPFLLFETREGHLRLGGVSREFWELVRFMDGLSYA
;
A
#
# COMPACT_ATOMS: atom_id res chain seq x y z
N MET A 1 -4.32 91.61 -32.03
CA MET A 1 -3.76 90.85 -30.89
C MET A 1 -4.89 90.58 -29.92
N SER A 2 -5.33 89.31 -29.82
CA SER A 2 -6.32 88.82 -28.86
C SER A 2 -5.83 87.47 -28.30
N PRO A 3 -5.86 87.23 -26.98
CA PRO A 3 -5.42 85.99 -26.34
C PRO A 3 -6.47 84.86 -26.46
N PRO A 4 -6.09 83.59 -26.18
CA PRO A 4 -6.67 82.39 -26.80
C PRO A 4 -7.88 81.80 -26.04
N PRO A 5 -8.76 81.01 -26.71
CA PRO A 5 -9.69 80.15 -26.00
C PRO A 5 -8.97 78.90 -25.45
N ARG A 6 -9.05 78.75 -24.12
CA ARG A 6 -8.66 77.54 -23.38
C ARG A 6 -9.61 76.40 -23.75
N VAL A 7 -9.08 75.34 -24.37
CA VAL A 7 -9.80 74.07 -24.51
C VAL A 7 -9.67 73.32 -23.18
N LEU A 8 -10.78 73.17 -22.46
CA LEU A 8 -10.89 72.29 -21.31
C LEU A 8 -10.86 70.84 -21.78
N PRO A 9 -9.98 69.97 -21.26
CA PRO A 9 -10.05 68.55 -21.55
C PRO A 9 -11.28 67.94 -20.86
N ASN A 10 -12.15 67.36 -21.68
CA ASN A 10 -13.36 66.66 -21.30
C ASN A 10 -13.06 65.51 -20.30
N PRO A 11 -13.59 65.52 -19.07
CA PRO A 11 -13.24 64.57 -18.01
C PRO A 11 -14.08 63.28 -18.07
N SER A 12 -14.29 62.73 -19.26
CA SER A 12 -15.15 61.55 -19.43
C SER A 12 -14.62 60.64 -20.53
N ARG A 13 -13.53 59.93 -20.24
CA ARG A 13 -13.17 58.62 -20.83
C ARG A 13 -11.93 57.98 -20.19
N ARG A 14 -11.70 58.25 -18.89
CA ARG A 14 -10.71 57.55 -18.05
C ARG A 14 -11.41 56.62 -17.06
N LEU A 15 -12.13 55.65 -17.59
CA LEU A 15 -12.55 54.47 -16.84
C LEU A 15 -12.75 53.41 -17.91
N TRP A 16 -11.76 52.54 -18.09
CA TRP A 16 -11.91 51.14 -18.49
C TRP A 16 -10.55 50.48 -18.25
N LEU A 17 -10.23 50.45 -16.96
CA LEU A 17 -9.14 49.72 -16.36
C LEU A 17 -9.66 48.30 -16.07
N TRP A 18 -8.92 47.28 -16.54
CA TRP A 18 -8.94 45.87 -16.13
C TRP A 18 -10.20 45.04 -16.42
N ALA A 19 -10.33 44.50 -17.64
CA ALA A 19 -11.27 43.39 -17.89
C ALA A 19 -10.89 42.46 -19.06
N PRO A 20 -9.62 42.03 -19.20
CA PRO A 20 -9.44 40.63 -19.57
C PRO A 20 -8.24 39.99 -18.85
N ALA A 21 -8.14 40.12 -17.52
CA ALA A 21 -7.13 39.39 -16.73
C ALA A 21 -7.72 38.23 -15.90
N CYS A 22 -9.04 38.13 -15.78
CA CYS A 22 -9.69 37.13 -14.92
C CYS A 22 -10.07 35.81 -15.60
N LEU A 23 -9.84 35.65 -16.91
CA LEU A 23 -10.18 34.41 -17.63
C LEU A 23 -9.03 33.39 -17.71
N PHE A 24 -7.81 33.76 -17.29
CA PHE A 24 -6.66 32.84 -17.26
C PHE A 24 -6.33 32.27 -15.87
N ALA A 25 -7.04 32.69 -14.81
CA ALA A 25 -6.72 32.30 -13.42
C ALA A 25 -7.55 31.10 -12.88
N LEU A 26 -8.22 30.35 -13.75
CA LEU A 26 -9.08 29.22 -13.34
C LEU A 26 -8.75 27.89 -14.04
N HIS A 27 -7.55 27.75 -14.60
CA HIS A 27 -6.95 26.43 -14.85
C HIS A 27 -6.19 25.99 -13.60
N GLY A 28 -6.85 26.06 -12.44
CA GLY A 28 -6.41 25.33 -11.28
C GLY A 28 -6.34 23.87 -11.71
N ALA A 29 -5.13 23.34 -11.77
CA ALA A 29 -4.89 21.96 -12.08
C ALA A 29 -5.70 21.12 -11.09
N ALA A 30 -6.86 20.64 -11.53
CA ALA A 30 -7.36 19.37 -11.07
C ALA A 30 -6.26 18.39 -11.46
N VAL A 31 -5.28 18.20 -10.57
CA VAL A 31 -4.41 17.04 -10.60
C VAL A 31 -5.35 15.88 -10.34
N GLY A 32 -6.04 15.45 -11.40
CA GLY A 32 -6.85 14.26 -11.37
C GLY A 32 -5.93 13.15 -10.92
N ALA A 33 -6.23 12.56 -9.77
CA ALA A 33 -5.54 11.36 -9.34
C ALA A 33 -5.59 10.40 -10.53
N LEU A 34 -4.41 10.01 -11.03
CA LEU A 34 -4.32 9.08 -12.15
C LEU A 34 -5.20 7.86 -11.82
N PRO A 35 -6.05 7.42 -12.76
CA PRO A 35 -6.92 6.29 -12.50
C PRO A 35 -6.08 5.08 -12.07
N PHE A 36 -6.57 4.35 -11.08
CA PHE A 36 -5.88 3.16 -10.58
C PHE A 36 -5.74 2.12 -11.70
N ASP A 37 -4.53 1.96 -12.23
CA ASP A 37 -4.21 0.94 -13.21
C ASP A 37 -3.90 -0.39 -12.52
N ARG A 38 -4.94 -1.23 -12.43
CA ARG A 38 -4.84 -2.57 -11.84
C ARG A 38 -3.75 -3.42 -12.52
N LYS A 39 -3.54 -3.30 -13.82
CA LYS A 39 -2.57 -4.13 -14.55
C LYS A 39 -1.15 -3.71 -14.20
N ALA A 40 -0.87 -2.41 -14.19
CA ALA A 40 0.43 -1.88 -13.79
C ALA A 40 0.73 -2.22 -12.31
N GLU A 41 -0.24 -2.06 -11.42
CA GLU A 41 -0.06 -2.35 -9.99
C GLU A 41 0.19 -3.84 -9.74
N ASN A 42 -0.50 -4.75 -10.45
CA ASN A 42 -0.22 -6.18 -10.37
C ASN A 42 1.14 -6.57 -10.99
N LEU A 43 1.65 -5.83 -11.97
CA LEU A 43 3.02 -6.02 -12.45
C LEU A 43 4.04 -5.66 -11.36
N ARG A 44 3.87 -4.48 -10.73
CA ARG A 44 4.73 -4.01 -9.64
C ARG A 44 4.67 -4.95 -8.44
N TYR A 45 3.48 -5.41 -8.08
CA TYR A 45 3.28 -6.39 -7.01
C TYR A 45 4.03 -7.69 -7.27
N ARG A 46 3.93 -8.25 -8.49
CA ARG A 46 4.64 -9.49 -8.85
C ARG A 46 6.16 -9.32 -8.84
N GLN A 47 6.66 -8.18 -9.31
CA GLN A 47 8.08 -7.84 -9.22
C GLN A 47 8.56 -7.78 -7.76
N TRP A 48 7.80 -7.11 -6.91
CA TRP A 48 8.06 -7.07 -5.47
C TRP A 48 8.05 -8.46 -4.84
N LEU A 49 7.04 -9.28 -5.13
CA LEU A 49 6.91 -10.62 -4.56
C LEU A 49 8.09 -11.52 -4.95
N ALA A 50 8.57 -11.42 -6.19
CA ALA A 50 9.75 -12.15 -6.63
C ALA A 50 11.00 -11.75 -5.84
N GLY A 51 11.22 -10.44 -5.66
CA GLY A 51 12.30 -9.92 -4.82
C GLY A 51 12.17 -10.39 -3.37
N PHE A 52 10.97 -10.31 -2.80
CA PHE A 52 10.70 -10.71 -1.41
C PHE A 52 10.99 -12.20 -1.18
N LYS A 53 10.58 -13.07 -2.12
CA LYS A 53 10.91 -14.51 -2.10
C LYS A 53 12.42 -14.76 -2.21
N GLN A 54 13.13 -13.94 -2.99
CA GLN A 54 14.58 -14.03 -3.10
C GLN A 54 15.27 -13.65 -1.79
N ASP A 55 14.82 -12.58 -1.13
CA ASP A 55 15.37 -12.16 0.17
C ASP A 55 15.10 -13.21 1.27
N LEU A 56 13.90 -13.82 1.29
CA LEU A 56 13.61 -14.96 2.17
C LEU A 56 14.53 -16.17 1.90
N SER A 57 14.78 -16.49 0.63
CA SER A 57 15.71 -17.56 0.26
C SER A 57 17.16 -17.26 0.70
N ARG A 58 17.57 -15.98 0.71
CA ARG A 58 18.86 -15.58 1.27
C ARG A 58 18.86 -15.73 2.79
N LEU A 59 17.80 -15.28 3.49
CA LEU A 59 17.67 -15.40 4.94
C LEU A 59 17.82 -16.85 5.41
N ARG A 60 17.15 -17.80 4.74
CA ARG A 60 17.21 -19.24 5.06
C ARG A 60 18.59 -19.88 4.85
N ARG A 61 19.47 -19.23 4.07
CA ARG A 61 20.84 -19.71 3.84
C ARG A 61 21.85 -19.16 4.85
N LEU A 62 21.43 -18.22 5.71
CA LEU A 62 22.28 -17.70 6.76
C LEU A 62 22.37 -18.71 7.90
N ALA A 63 23.58 -18.93 8.40
CA ALA A 63 23.85 -19.85 9.52
C ALA A 63 23.18 -19.40 10.83
N ASP A 64 23.02 -18.09 11.02
CA ASP A 64 22.28 -17.48 12.12
C ASP A 64 21.32 -16.40 11.57
N PRO A 65 20.04 -16.75 11.32
CA PRO A 65 19.02 -15.81 10.86
C PRO A 65 18.67 -14.72 11.89
N GLY A 66 18.90 -14.96 13.18
CA GLY A 66 18.59 -14.02 14.26
C GLY A 66 19.62 -12.91 14.39
N ALA A 67 20.88 -13.19 14.06
CA ALA A 67 21.95 -12.20 13.96
C ALA A 67 21.96 -11.44 12.62
N ALA A 68 21.19 -11.91 11.62
CA ALA A 68 21.09 -11.23 10.34
C ALA A 68 20.43 -9.85 10.51
N GLY A 69 21.07 -8.81 9.97
CA GLY A 69 20.45 -7.49 9.86
C GLY A 69 19.27 -7.52 8.90
N LEU A 70 18.08 -7.93 9.36
CA LEU A 70 16.86 -8.07 8.55
C LEU A 70 16.55 -6.79 7.76
N ASP A 71 16.71 -5.63 8.38
CA ASP A 71 16.52 -4.34 7.73
C ASP A 71 17.46 -4.13 6.52
N SER A 72 18.68 -4.65 6.59
CA SER A 72 19.63 -4.59 5.48
C SER A 72 19.33 -5.63 4.41
N LEU A 73 19.03 -6.87 4.83
CA LEU A 73 18.73 -7.97 3.91
C LEU A 73 17.48 -7.69 3.05
N PHE A 74 16.46 -7.08 3.65
CA PHE A 74 15.18 -6.80 3.01
C PHE A 74 15.00 -5.33 2.62
N ALA A 75 16.06 -4.50 2.62
CA ALA A 75 15.93 -3.05 2.39
C ALA A 75 15.21 -2.65 1.08
N GLY A 76 15.25 -3.54 0.08
CA GLY A 76 14.59 -3.38 -1.21
C GLY A 76 13.15 -3.89 -1.27
N THR A 77 12.68 -4.68 -0.29
CA THR A 77 11.37 -5.33 -0.32
C THR A 77 10.54 -5.06 0.93
N LEU A 78 11.14 -4.64 2.03
CA LEU A 78 10.50 -4.21 3.27
C LEU A 78 10.90 -2.77 3.60
N VAL A 79 9.98 -2.04 4.24
CA VAL A 79 10.29 -0.72 4.81
C VAL A 79 11.05 -0.96 6.11
N PRO A 80 12.30 -0.47 6.29
CA PRO A 80 13.09 -0.78 7.47
C PRO A 80 12.42 -0.32 8.77
N GLY A 81 12.44 -1.13 9.82
CA GLY A 81 11.80 -0.84 11.11
C GLY A 81 10.26 -0.79 11.09
N SER A 82 9.62 -1.22 9.99
CA SER A 82 8.16 -1.25 9.86
C SER A 82 7.52 -2.43 10.60
N ARG A 83 6.18 -2.48 10.63
CA ARG A 83 5.45 -3.66 11.11
C ARG A 83 5.73 -4.89 10.27
N ALA A 84 5.92 -4.74 8.96
CA ALA A 84 6.26 -5.85 8.09
C ALA A 84 7.64 -6.46 8.40
N THR A 85 8.66 -5.64 8.66
CA THR A 85 9.98 -6.15 9.07
C THR A 85 9.88 -6.98 10.35
N ARG A 86 9.16 -6.49 11.35
CA ARG A 86 8.94 -7.23 12.61
C ARG A 86 8.23 -8.56 12.37
N LEU A 87 7.14 -8.54 11.61
CA LEU A 87 6.41 -9.76 11.24
C LEU A 87 7.31 -10.80 10.55
N VAL A 88 8.14 -10.37 9.58
CA VAL A 88 9.07 -11.28 8.89
C VAL A 88 10.12 -11.83 9.85
N GLY A 89 10.61 -11.02 10.79
CA GLY A 89 11.53 -11.48 11.83
C GLY A 89 10.90 -12.51 12.77
N GLU A 90 9.62 -12.34 13.14
CA GLU A 90 8.87 -13.31 13.94
C GLU A 90 8.64 -14.61 13.17
N LEU A 91 8.23 -14.53 11.89
CA LEU A 91 8.06 -15.70 11.02
C LEU A 91 9.36 -16.49 10.85
N ALA A 92 10.48 -15.80 10.64
CA ALA A 92 11.78 -16.45 10.48
C ALA A 92 12.26 -17.15 11.76
N GLN A 93 12.02 -16.55 12.93
CA GLN A 93 12.36 -17.15 14.22
C GLN A 93 11.51 -18.38 14.51
N ALA A 94 10.20 -18.31 14.25
CA ALA A 94 9.28 -19.44 14.43
C ALA A 94 9.73 -20.65 13.59
N SER A 95 10.14 -20.41 12.34
CA SER A 95 10.62 -21.47 11.45
C SER A 95 12.01 -22.01 11.80
N ALA A 96 12.85 -21.25 12.50
CA ALA A 96 14.16 -21.72 12.96
C ALA A 96 14.07 -22.58 14.24
N GLY A 97 13.17 -22.20 15.17
CA GLY A 97 12.92 -22.92 16.43
C GLY A 97 12.17 -24.26 16.26
N ALA A 98 11.59 -24.49 15.09
CA ALA A 98 10.93 -25.73 14.66
C ALA A 98 11.85 -26.98 14.55
N SER A 99 13.12 -26.87 14.96
CA SER A 99 14.11 -27.94 14.89
C SER A 99 13.93 -28.98 16.03
N SER A 100 12.76 -29.65 16.05
CA SER A 100 12.61 -30.95 16.75
C SER A 100 11.56 -31.85 16.07
N GLY A 101 11.99 -32.57 15.03
CA GLY A 101 11.42 -33.87 14.66
C GLY A 101 10.03 -33.93 13.99
N SER A 102 9.37 -32.82 13.69
CA SER A 102 8.11 -32.85 12.94
C SER A 102 8.22 -32.05 11.63
N ALA A 103 7.93 -32.69 10.49
CA ALA A 103 7.88 -32.02 9.17
C ALA A 103 6.73 -30.99 9.04
N ARG A 104 6.14 -30.54 10.15
CA ARG A 104 4.88 -29.80 10.24
C ARG A 104 5.03 -28.34 10.68
N ASP A 105 6.23 -27.88 11.02
CA ASP A 105 6.42 -26.69 11.86
C ASP A 105 6.70 -25.38 11.11
N GLY A 106 6.51 -25.34 9.79
CA GLY A 106 6.56 -24.12 8.96
C GLY A 106 5.19 -23.62 8.46
N GLY A 107 4.10 -24.03 9.13
CA GLY A 107 2.71 -23.85 8.67
C GLY A 107 2.36 -22.40 8.30
N ILE A 108 2.42 -21.50 9.28
CA ILE A 108 1.98 -20.11 9.10
C ILE A 108 2.86 -19.32 8.12
N GLU A 109 4.16 -19.58 8.05
CA GLU A 109 5.05 -18.96 7.04
C GLU A 109 4.66 -19.43 5.63
N ARG A 110 4.38 -20.74 5.47
CA ARG A 110 3.94 -21.31 4.20
C ARG A 110 2.58 -20.73 3.79
N ALA A 111 1.63 -20.62 4.72
CA ALA A 111 0.33 -20.01 4.48
C ALA A 111 0.47 -18.52 4.12
N PHE A 112 1.36 -17.79 4.78
CA PHE A 112 1.65 -16.38 4.45
C PHE A 112 2.18 -16.24 3.02
N LEU A 113 3.15 -17.07 2.64
CA LEU A 113 3.70 -17.08 1.28
C LEU A 113 2.70 -17.53 0.23
N ALA A 114 1.82 -18.48 0.56
CA ALA A 114 0.73 -18.91 -0.33
C ALA A 114 -0.25 -17.76 -0.54
N ALA A 115 -0.73 -17.12 0.54
CA ALA A 115 -1.63 -15.97 0.46
C ALA A 115 -1.04 -14.84 -0.38
N LEU A 116 0.26 -14.52 -0.22
CA LEU A 116 0.93 -13.54 -1.06
C LEU A 116 1.04 -13.98 -2.53
N SER A 117 1.25 -15.26 -2.79
CA SER A 117 1.39 -15.80 -4.16
C SER A 117 0.07 -15.79 -4.92
N ASP A 118 -1.03 -16.07 -4.22
CA ASP A 118 -2.38 -16.12 -4.78
C ASP A 118 -3.10 -14.76 -4.71
N ALA A 119 -2.44 -13.76 -4.11
CA ALA A 119 -2.96 -12.40 -4.03
C ALA A 119 -2.77 -11.62 -5.35
N VAL A 120 -3.78 -10.82 -5.68
CA VAL A 120 -3.74 -9.77 -6.70
C VAL A 120 -4.18 -8.44 -6.09
N VAL A 121 -3.61 -7.34 -6.57
CA VAL A 121 -4.05 -6.01 -6.17
C VAL A 121 -5.43 -5.75 -6.80
N ALA A 122 -6.45 -5.59 -5.95
CA ALA A 122 -7.84 -5.39 -6.34
C ALA A 122 -8.19 -3.89 -6.45
N GLY A 123 -7.64 -3.07 -5.56
CA GLY A 123 -7.90 -1.64 -5.49
C GLY A 123 -6.91 -0.86 -4.62
N ASP A 124 -7.08 0.46 -4.60
CA ASP A 124 -6.25 1.41 -3.86
C ASP A 124 -7.08 2.05 -2.74
N GLY A 125 -6.61 1.95 -1.50
CA GLY A 125 -7.29 2.52 -0.33
C GLY A 125 -6.74 3.88 0.10
N GLY A 126 -5.86 4.48 -0.69
CA GLY A 126 -5.27 5.79 -0.38
C GLY A 126 -4.12 5.70 0.62
N ASP A 127 -3.70 6.85 1.14
CA ASP A 127 -2.55 6.95 2.02
C ASP A 127 -2.90 6.48 3.45
N TYR A 128 -1.98 5.73 4.03
CA TYR A 128 -2.01 5.24 5.41
C TYR A 128 -0.93 5.96 6.20
N LEU A 129 -1.36 6.69 7.21
CA LEU A 129 -0.46 7.33 8.17
C LEU A 129 -0.16 6.33 9.28
N GLU A 130 1.11 5.92 9.39
CA GLU A 130 1.54 5.07 10.49
C GLU A 130 1.67 5.91 11.77
N THR A 131 0.72 5.76 12.68
CA THR A 131 0.77 6.32 14.02
C THR A 131 1.64 5.43 14.92
N GLY A 132 2.67 5.98 15.55
CA GLY A 132 3.44 5.30 16.61
C GLY A 132 4.76 4.62 16.17
N SER A 133 5.26 4.86 14.96
CA SER A 133 6.60 4.42 14.58
C SER A 133 7.68 5.39 15.12
N ARG A 134 8.85 4.85 15.47
CA ARG A 134 10.00 5.63 15.99
C ARG A 134 10.68 6.49 14.91
N ARG A 135 10.22 6.40 13.65
CA ARG A 135 10.71 7.12 12.47
C ARG A 135 9.60 8.05 11.99
N PRO A 136 9.90 9.22 11.39
CA PRO A 136 8.90 10.05 10.73
C PRO A 136 8.03 9.20 9.79
N PRO A 137 6.69 9.37 9.81
CA PRO A 137 5.79 8.55 9.02
C PRO A 137 6.09 8.76 7.54
N GLN A 138 6.70 7.76 6.90
CA GLN A 138 6.69 7.69 5.45
C GLN A 138 5.27 7.29 5.04
N PRO A 139 4.66 7.98 4.06
CA PRO A 139 3.31 7.65 3.63
C PRO A 139 3.33 6.24 3.02
N LEU A 140 2.73 5.30 3.73
CA LEU A 140 2.41 3.98 3.19
C LEU A 140 1.11 4.14 2.41
N ARG A 141 0.92 3.36 1.36
CA ARG A 141 -0.32 3.34 0.59
C ARG A 141 -1.02 2.01 0.76
N VAL A 142 -2.33 2.07 0.94
CA VAL A 142 -3.20 0.91 1.09
C VAL A 142 -3.41 0.26 -0.27
N ARG A 143 -3.12 -1.03 -0.37
CA ARG A 143 -3.41 -1.87 -1.53
C ARG A 143 -4.36 -2.97 -1.09
N TYR A 144 -5.62 -2.87 -1.51
CA TYR A 144 -6.60 -3.92 -1.29
C TYR A 144 -6.19 -5.16 -2.09
N MET A 145 -6.19 -6.31 -1.43
CA MET A 145 -5.73 -7.57 -1.98
C MET A 145 -6.89 -8.54 -2.08
N HIS A 146 -7.10 -9.09 -3.27
CA HIS A 146 -7.94 -10.27 -3.44
C HIS A 146 -7.04 -11.50 -3.48
N VAL A 147 -7.36 -12.54 -2.72
CA VAL A 147 -6.63 -13.80 -2.72
C VAL A 147 -7.52 -14.86 -3.34
N ASP A 148 -7.07 -15.45 -4.43
CA ASP A 148 -7.80 -16.56 -5.05
C ASP A 148 -7.58 -17.84 -4.22
N GLY A 149 -8.67 -18.35 -3.67
CA GLY A 149 -8.67 -19.55 -2.83
C GLY A 149 -9.16 -20.81 -3.54
N GLY A 150 -9.47 -20.73 -4.84
CA GLY A 150 -10.03 -21.83 -5.62
C GLY A 150 -11.30 -22.44 -5.01
N GLY A 151 -12.22 -21.64 -4.46
CA GLY A 151 -13.46 -22.17 -3.86
C GLY A 151 -13.41 -22.39 -2.34
N ARG A 152 -12.21 -22.33 -1.71
CA ARG A 152 -12.04 -22.65 -0.28
C ARG A 152 -12.14 -21.45 0.66
N LEU A 153 -12.01 -20.23 0.15
CA LEU A 153 -11.97 -19.00 0.94
C LEU A 153 -13.32 -18.28 1.02
N GLU A 154 -14.28 -18.72 0.22
CA GLU A 154 -15.61 -18.14 0.06
C GLU A 154 -16.35 -18.12 1.39
N ARG A 155 -16.23 -19.19 2.19
CA ARG A 155 -16.83 -19.23 3.52
C ARG A 155 -16.25 -18.19 4.48
N TYR A 156 -14.95 -17.89 4.35
CA TYR A 156 -14.28 -16.88 5.16
C TYR A 156 -14.65 -15.47 4.71
N PHE A 157 -14.70 -15.22 3.40
CA PHE A 157 -15.09 -13.92 2.86
C PHE A 157 -16.58 -13.61 3.07
N ASN A 158 -17.44 -14.63 3.12
CA ASN A 158 -18.87 -14.44 3.35
C ASN A 158 -19.25 -14.42 4.84
N ASP A 159 -18.29 -14.51 5.76
CA ASP A 159 -18.55 -14.47 7.20
C ASP A 159 -18.83 -13.02 7.67
N PRO A 160 -20.06 -12.70 8.14
CA PRO A 160 -20.43 -11.37 8.57
C PRO A 160 -19.79 -10.95 9.91
N GLU A 161 -19.25 -11.91 10.68
CA GLU A 161 -18.46 -11.61 11.89
C GLU A 161 -17.07 -11.06 11.52
N ILE A 162 -16.56 -11.42 10.34
CA ILE A 162 -15.25 -11.02 9.83
C ILE A 162 -15.35 -9.79 8.92
N PHE A 163 -16.32 -9.77 7.99
CA PHE A 163 -16.47 -8.69 7.02
C PHE A 163 -17.86 -8.05 7.02
N LYS A 164 -17.92 -6.71 6.89
CA LYS A 164 -19.14 -5.90 7.09
C LYS A 164 -19.48 -4.97 5.90
N PRO A 165 -20.05 -5.47 4.79
CA PRO A 165 -19.88 -6.80 4.20
C PRO A 165 -18.55 -6.89 3.44
N TYR A 166 -18.16 -8.09 2.99
CA TYR A 166 -17.00 -8.26 2.11
C TYR A 166 -17.25 -7.61 0.75
N ARG A 167 -16.68 -6.42 0.56
CA ARG A 167 -16.83 -5.62 -0.65
C ARG A 167 -15.61 -4.72 -0.81
N LEU A 168 -15.09 -4.66 -2.04
CA LEU A 168 -14.00 -3.75 -2.37
C LEU A 168 -14.44 -2.30 -2.10
N PRO A 169 -13.73 -1.55 -1.24
CA PRO A 169 -14.07 -0.16 -0.95
C PRO A 169 -13.82 0.77 -2.15
N ALA A 170 -14.38 1.97 -2.08
CA ALA A 170 -14.16 2.99 -3.11
C ALA A 170 -12.67 3.36 -3.20
N PRO A 171 -12.15 3.71 -4.41
CA PRO A 171 -10.76 4.12 -4.57
C PRO A 171 -10.40 5.29 -3.66
N GLY A 172 -9.24 5.22 -3.02
CA GLY A 172 -8.75 6.23 -2.08
C GLY A 172 -9.39 6.18 -0.69
N VAL A 173 -10.30 5.23 -0.43
CA VAL A 173 -10.97 5.08 0.87
C VAL A 173 -10.43 3.85 1.59
N LEU A 174 -9.83 4.07 2.76
CA LEU A 174 -9.52 3.00 3.70
C LEU A 174 -10.78 2.61 4.49
N ALA A 175 -11.17 1.34 4.41
CA ALA A 175 -12.24 0.74 5.21
C ALA A 175 -11.72 -0.51 5.90
N ARG A 176 -11.92 -0.58 7.22
CA ARG A 176 -11.63 -1.76 8.05
C ARG A 176 -12.78 -2.74 7.97
N ASP A 177 -12.48 -4.02 8.21
CA ASP A 177 -13.47 -5.10 8.19
C ASP A 177 -14.25 -5.19 6.86
N ALA A 178 -13.70 -4.66 5.77
CA ALA A 178 -14.38 -4.64 4.47
C ALA A 178 -13.64 -5.49 3.43
N TYR A 179 -12.30 -5.45 3.46
CA TYR A 179 -11.46 -6.12 2.48
C TYR A 179 -10.02 -6.26 2.99
N PRO A 180 -9.32 -7.39 2.77
CA PRO A 180 -7.90 -7.52 3.08
C PRO A 180 -7.04 -6.50 2.35
N PHE A 181 -5.99 -6.01 3.01
CA PHE A 181 -5.04 -5.11 2.36
C PHE A 181 -3.61 -5.24 2.88
N LEU A 182 -2.68 -4.78 2.07
CA LEU A 182 -1.26 -4.61 2.40
C LEU A 182 -0.90 -3.12 2.35
N LEU A 183 0.13 -2.75 3.08
CA LEU A 183 0.65 -1.38 3.15
C LEU A 183 2.00 -1.33 2.43
N PHE A 184 2.09 -0.52 1.38
CA PHE A 184 3.31 -0.39 0.59
C PHE A 184 3.81 1.04 0.57
N GLU A 185 5.12 1.20 0.73
CA GLU A 185 5.81 2.39 0.27
C GLU A 185 6.21 2.20 -1.20
N THR A 186 6.19 3.29 -1.98
CA THR A 186 6.87 3.32 -3.27
C THR A 186 8.15 4.13 -3.15
N ARG A 187 9.29 3.49 -3.39
CA ARG A 187 10.60 4.16 -3.48
C ARG A 187 11.22 3.86 -4.82
N GLU A 188 11.56 4.92 -5.57
CA GLU A 188 12.23 4.81 -6.87
C GLU A 188 11.48 3.86 -7.84
N GLY A 189 10.13 3.87 -7.78
CA GLY A 189 9.26 3.01 -8.58
C GLY A 189 9.01 1.60 -8.01
N HIS A 190 9.84 1.14 -7.07
CA HIS A 190 9.73 -0.17 -6.45
C HIS A 190 8.82 -0.15 -5.21
N LEU A 191 8.07 -1.24 -5.01
CA LEU A 191 7.26 -1.41 -3.80
C LEU A 191 8.12 -1.94 -2.66
N ARG A 192 7.85 -1.45 -1.44
CA ARG A 192 8.39 -2.00 -0.19
C ARG A 192 7.26 -2.20 0.79
N LEU A 193 7.12 -3.39 1.34
CA LEU A 193 6.05 -3.72 2.27
C LEU A 193 6.34 -3.07 3.64
N GLY A 194 5.43 -2.24 4.10
CA GLY A 194 5.48 -1.59 5.42
C GLY A 194 4.57 -2.27 6.45
N GLY A 195 3.54 -2.99 6.01
CA GLY A 195 2.65 -3.68 6.94
C GLY A 195 1.62 -4.55 6.27
N VAL A 196 1.03 -5.41 7.09
CA VAL A 196 -0.06 -6.32 6.75
C VAL A 196 -1.27 -5.91 7.59
N SER A 197 -2.45 -5.81 6.96
CA SER A 197 -3.69 -5.54 7.70
C SER A 197 -4.08 -6.72 8.60
N ARG A 198 -4.92 -6.47 9.60
CA ARG A 198 -5.49 -7.55 10.43
C ARG A 198 -6.29 -8.50 9.54
N GLU A 199 -7.07 -7.94 8.62
CA GLU A 199 -7.92 -8.64 7.68
C GLU A 199 -7.14 -9.62 6.79
N PHE A 200 -5.96 -9.22 6.32
CA PHE A 200 -5.06 -10.09 5.56
C PHE A 200 -4.36 -11.13 6.45
N TRP A 201 -4.00 -10.76 7.68
CA TRP A 201 -3.35 -11.69 8.60
C TRP A 201 -4.29 -12.79 9.11
N GLU A 202 -5.55 -12.45 9.42
CA GLU A 202 -6.57 -13.43 9.79
C GLU A 202 -6.89 -14.38 8.63
N LEU A 203 -6.85 -13.89 7.38
CA LEU A 203 -6.95 -14.75 6.19
C LEU A 203 -5.80 -15.77 6.14
N VAL A 204 -4.58 -15.34 6.43
CA VAL A 204 -3.41 -16.23 6.47
C VAL A 204 -3.56 -17.28 7.57
N ARG A 205 -4.04 -16.92 8.76
CA ARG A 205 -4.35 -17.87 9.84
C ARG A 205 -5.43 -18.86 9.45
N PHE A 206 -6.47 -18.41 8.76
CA PHE A 206 -7.51 -19.27 8.24
C PHE A 206 -6.96 -20.27 7.20
N MET A 207 -6.10 -19.80 6.28
CA MET A 207 -5.41 -20.66 5.30
C MET A 207 -4.46 -21.68 5.95
N ASP A 208 -3.78 -21.29 7.03
CA ASP A 208 -2.96 -22.19 7.82
C ASP A 208 -3.83 -23.29 8.45
N GLY A 209 -4.92 -22.92 9.13
CA GLY A 209 -5.89 -23.87 9.69
C GLY A 209 -6.51 -24.83 8.67
N LEU A 210 -6.75 -24.35 7.45
CA LEU A 210 -7.21 -25.16 6.31
C LEU A 210 -6.20 -26.25 5.86
N SER A 211 -4.93 -26.11 6.22
CA SER A 211 -3.89 -27.08 5.89
C SER A 211 -3.85 -28.27 6.87
N TYR A 212 -4.60 -28.15 7.97
CA TYR A 212 -4.72 -29.15 9.04
C TYR A 212 -6.11 -29.80 9.14
N ALA A 213 -7.06 -29.39 8.30
CA ALA A 213 -8.43 -29.90 8.21
C ALA A 213 -8.58 -30.85 7.02
#